data_AF-A0AA47E8V1-F1
#
_entry.id   AF-A0AA47E8V1-F1
#
_cell.length_a   1.000
_cell.length_b   1.000
_cell.length_c   1.000
_cell.angle_alpha   90.00
_cell.angle_beta   90.00
_cell.angle_gamma   90.00
#
_symmetry.space_group_name_H-M   'P 1'
#
loop_
_entity.id
_entity.type
_entity.pdbx_description
1 polymer ?
#
loop_
_entity_poly.entity_id
_entity_poly.type
_entity_poly.pdbx_seq_one_letter_code
_entity_poly.pdbx_strand_id
1 'polypeptide(L)'
;MLFGVLAARSDWSMLEILLVGLLGFTGSGQFAALPLSEHGADFLTLLLVTASINSRYLPMALSTVDRLPDGAFKRACCAHMLGDEAYASERDDDSPGVVLRIRLVIFLVWVLAGVLGAALGEVLSGSWLGDDLNLAFPASAVLLYLAASQLKNRIGSLQDDWRVTLMRVGLAAAGASGLLLLLGPVYFWGPGVLLATWLLGRSRG
;
A
#
# COMPACT_ATOMS: atom_id res chain seq x y z
N MET A 1 -9.11 -7.50 -6.92
CA MET A 1 -9.42 -8.14 -8.22
C MET A 1 -8.18 -8.43 -9.02
N LEU A 2 -7.43 -7.43 -9.47
CA LEU A 2 -6.23 -7.63 -10.29
C LEU A 2 -5.21 -8.60 -9.67
N PHE A 3 -4.91 -8.45 -8.37
CA PHE A 3 -4.06 -9.41 -7.64
C PHE A 3 -4.55 -10.85 -7.78
N GLY A 4 -5.84 -11.11 -7.56
CA GLY A 4 -6.40 -12.45 -7.64
C GLY A 4 -6.30 -13.05 -9.05
N VAL A 5 -6.55 -12.25 -10.08
CA VAL A 5 -6.38 -12.69 -11.48
C VAL A 5 -4.93 -13.11 -11.72
N LEU A 6 -3.98 -12.30 -11.26
CA LEU A 6 -2.55 -12.58 -11.43
C LEU A 6 -2.10 -13.78 -10.62
N ALA A 7 -2.48 -13.87 -9.35
CA ALA A 7 -2.10 -14.97 -8.48
C ALA A 7 -2.59 -16.32 -9.02
N ALA A 8 -3.83 -16.38 -9.52
CA ALA A 8 -4.37 -17.58 -10.16
C ALA A 8 -3.61 -17.97 -11.44
N ARG A 9 -2.97 -17.02 -12.13
CA ARG A 9 -2.10 -17.29 -13.30
C ARG A 9 -0.70 -17.70 -12.92
N SER A 10 -0.23 -17.27 -11.76
CA SER A 10 1.03 -17.69 -11.15
C SER A 10 0.87 -19.01 -10.37
N ASP A 11 -0.17 -19.81 -10.68
CA ASP A 11 -0.49 -21.11 -10.07
C ASP A 11 -0.78 -21.08 -8.55
N TRP A 12 -1.10 -19.90 -7.99
CA TRP A 12 -1.55 -19.85 -6.60
C TRP A 12 -2.96 -20.42 -6.46
N SER A 13 -3.14 -21.27 -5.45
CA SER A 13 -4.45 -21.81 -5.11
C SER A 13 -5.40 -20.73 -4.58
N MET A 14 -6.70 -20.97 -4.75
CA MET A 14 -7.75 -20.11 -4.18
C MET A 14 -7.58 -19.90 -2.66
N LEU A 15 -7.09 -20.92 -1.94
CA LEU A 15 -6.83 -20.83 -0.51
C LEU A 15 -5.67 -19.89 -0.19
N GLU A 16 -4.56 -19.95 -0.93
CA GLU A 16 -3.43 -19.04 -0.76
C GLU A 16 -3.85 -17.59 -1.03
N ILE A 17 -4.62 -17.37 -2.10
CA ILE A 17 -5.14 -16.05 -2.45
C ILE A 17 -6.07 -15.50 -1.35
N LEU A 18 -6.95 -16.34 -0.80
CA LEU A 18 -7.83 -15.98 0.31
C LEU A 18 -7.02 -15.65 1.57
N LEU A 19 -6.05 -16.48 1.94
CA LEU A 19 -5.22 -16.29 3.13
C LEU A 19 -4.38 -15.03 3.01
N VAL A 20 -3.76 -14.78 1.87
CA VAL A 20 -3.01 -13.53 1.62
C VAL A 20 -3.94 -12.32 1.59
N GLY A 21 -5.18 -12.45 1.11
CA GLY A 21 -6.20 -11.40 1.23
C GLY A 21 -6.59 -11.09 2.68
N LEU A 22 -6.76 -12.12 3.51
CA LEU A 22 -7.18 -11.99 4.91
C LEU A 22 -6.06 -11.49 5.82
N LEU A 23 -4.84 -12.01 5.62
CA LEU A 23 -3.68 -11.74 6.49
C LEU A 23 -2.85 -10.56 5.99
N GLY A 24 -2.76 -10.39 4.67
CA GLY A 24 -2.01 -9.34 3.99
C GLY A 24 -2.92 -8.30 3.37
N PHE A 25 -3.53 -7.44 4.20
CA PHE A 25 -4.33 -6.30 3.75
C PHE A 25 -3.44 -5.16 3.22
N THR A 26 -2.76 -5.43 2.11
CA THR A 26 -1.87 -4.47 1.44
C THR A 26 -1.75 -4.80 -0.04
N GLY A 27 -2.02 -3.82 -0.90
CA GLY A 27 -1.85 -3.98 -2.34
C GLY A 27 -0.39 -4.14 -2.70
N SER A 28 0.45 -3.23 -2.24
CA SER A 28 1.89 -3.27 -2.53
C SER A 28 2.57 -4.54 -2.02
N GLY A 29 2.13 -5.09 -0.88
CA GLY A 29 2.64 -6.38 -0.40
C GLY A 29 2.21 -7.54 -1.29
N GLN A 30 0.93 -7.60 -1.66
CA GLN A 30 0.38 -8.62 -2.56
C GLN A 30 1.09 -8.64 -3.93
N PHE A 31 1.29 -7.47 -4.54
CA PHE A 31 1.98 -7.37 -5.83
C PHE A 31 3.50 -7.57 -5.74
N ALA A 32 4.13 -7.30 -4.60
CA ALA A 32 5.53 -7.65 -4.38
C ALA A 32 5.72 -9.16 -4.17
N ALA A 33 4.77 -9.82 -3.49
CA ALA A 33 4.83 -11.23 -3.18
C ALA A 33 4.76 -12.13 -4.43
N LEU A 34 4.00 -11.74 -5.46
CA LEU A 34 3.87 -12.51 -6.70
C LEU A 34 5.22 -12.81 -7.38
N PRO A 35 5.97 -11.81 -7.88
CA PRO A 35 7.24 -12.08 -8.55
C PRO A 35 8.28 -12.68 -7.60
N LEU A 36 8.27 -12.31 -6.31
CA LEU A 36 9.17 -12.90 -5.33
C LEU A 36 8.89 -14.40 -5.14
N SER A 37 7.63 -14.81 -5.12
CA SER A 37 7.25 -16.23 -5.03
C SER A 37 7.63 -17.00 -6.29
N GLU A 38 7.43 -16.43 -7.48
CA GLU A 38 7.80 -17.04 -8.77
C GLU A 38 9.31 -17.28 -8.89
N HIS A 39 10.11 -16.37 -8.33
CA HIS A 39 11.58 -16.50 -8.29
C HIS A 39 12.08 -17.34 -7.11
N GLY A 40 11.19 -17.96 -6.34
CA GLY A 40 11.55 -18.82 -5.21
C GLY A 40 12.21 -18.08 -4.05
N ALA A 41 11.85 -16.80 -3.83
CA ALA A 41 12.35 -16.03 -2.69
C ALA A 41 11.98 -16.73 -1.38
N ASP A 42 12.91 -16.73 -0.42
CA ASP A 42 12.65 -17.31 0.89
C ASP A 42 11.67 -16.46 1.71
N PHE A 43 11.14 -17.07 2.78
CA PHE A 43 10.19 -16.41 3.67
C PHE A 43 10.77 -15.11 4.26
N LEU A 44 12.06 -15.10 4.60
CA LEU A 44 12.69 -13.93 5.20
C LEU A 44 12.76 -12.76 4.20
N THR A 45 13.10 -13.02 2.94
CA THR A 45 13.10 -12.00 1.87
C THR A 45 11.70 -11.46 1.65
N LEU A 46 10.70 -12.33 1.52
CA LEU A 46 9.29 -11.94 1.39
C LEU A 46 8.83 -11.05 2.55
N LEU A 47 9.14 -11.46 3.79
CA LEU A 47 8.82 -10.71 5.01
C LEU A 47 9.50 -9.33 5.00
N LEU A 48 10.80 -9.26 4.76
CA LEU A 48 11.57 -8.02 4.80
C LEU A 48 11.13 -7.05 3.70
N VAL A 49 10.93 -7.53 2.46
CA VAL A 49 10.48 -6.67 1.36
C VAL A 49 9.07 -6.15 1.64
N THR A 50 8.17 -7.03 2.06
CA THR A 50 6.77 -6.66 2.35
C THR A 50 6.71 -5.68 3.52
N ALA A 51 7.44 -5.93 4.61
CA ALA A 51 7.51 -5.03 5.75
C ALA A 51 8.12 -3.67 5.37
N SER A 52 9.17 -3.66 4.56
CA SER A 52 9.85 -2.44 4.12
C SER A 52 8.92 -1.55 3.30
N ILE A 53 8.25 -2.11 2.28
CA ILE A 53 7.33 -1.36 1.41
C ILE A 53 6.10 -0.86 2.19
N ASN A 54 5.65 -1.63 3.18
CA ASN A 54 4.47 -1.29 4.00
C ASN A 54 4.80 -0.54 5.30
N SER A 55 6.05 -0.15 5.52
CA SER A 55 6.48 0.60 6.71
C SER A 55 5.67 1.89 6.94
N ARG A 56 5.04 2.44 5.88
CA ARG A 56 4.09 3.56 5.94
C ARG A 56 2.89 3.33 6.87
N TYR A 57 2.54 2.08 7.17
CA TYR A 57 1.45 1.76 8.10
C TYR A 57 1.79 2.08 9.55
N LEU A 58 3.07 2.17 9.94
CA LEU A 58 3.47 2.56 11.29
C LEU A 58 2.98 3.97 11.69
N PRO A 59 3.34 5.04 10.95
CA PRO A 59 2.83 6.37 11.28
C PRO A 59 1.31 6.51 11.10
N MET A 60 0.70 5.79 10.15
CA MET A 60 -0.77 5.76 9.99
C MET A 60 -1.46 5.10 11.19
N ALA A 61 -0.90 4.01 11.72
CA ALA A 61 -1.44 3.35 12.90
C ALA A 61 -1.35 4.26 14.12
N LEU A 62 -0.20 4.94 14.29
CA LEU A 62 0.00 5.90 15.38
C LEU A 62 -0.96 7.08 15.31
N SER A 63 -1.22 7.65 14.13
CA SER A 63 -2.12 8.80 13.98
C SER A 63 -3.61 8.46 14.13
N THR A 64 -3.98 7.17 14.11
CA THR A 64 -5.38 6.71 14.20
C THR A 64 -5.71 5.94 15.48
N VAL A 65 -4.71 5.73 16.37
CA VAL A 65 -4.83 4.84 17.55
C VAL A 65 -5.91 5.28 18.55
N ASP A 66 -6.11 6.59 18.70
CA ASP A 66 -7.07 7.18 19.64
C ASP A 66 -8.51 7.10 19.13
N ARG A 67 -8.70 6.85 17.82
CA ARG A 67 -10.01 6.71 17.18
C ARG A 67 -10.45 5.25 17.06
N LEU A 68 -9.71 4.30 17.63
CA LEU A 68 -10.08 2.89 17.63
C LEU A 68 -11.18 2.60 18.68
N PRO A 69 -12.10 1.64 18.41
CA PRO A 69 -13.19 1.30 19.32
C PRO A 69 -12.69 0.75 20.65
N ASP A 70 -13.54 0.70 21.67
CA ASP A 70 -13.18 0.06 22.95
C ASP A 70 -13.18 -1.47 22.86
N GLY A 71 -12.33 -2.09 23.69
CA GLY A 71 -12.19 -3.54 23.83
C GLY A 71 -11.07 -4.13 22.96
N ALA A 72 -10.20 -4.94 23.59
CA ALA A 72 -8.97 -5.43 22.97
C ALA A 72 -9.18 -6.13 21.61
N PHE A 73 -10.21 -6.98 21.51
CA PHE A 73 -10.51 -7.70 20.26
C PHE A 73 -10.98 -6.76 19.14
N LYS A 74 -11.93 -5.86 19.43
CA LYS A 74 -12.42 -4.88 18.44
C LYS A 74 -11.29 -3.94 17.99
N ARG A 75 -10.43 -3.52 18.92
CA ARG A 75 -9.23 -2.73 18.62
C ARG A 75 -8.29 -3.47 17.68
N ALA A 76 -7.96 -4.72 17.98
CA ALA A 76 -7.06 -5.53 17.17
C ALA A 76 -7.63 -5.74 15.75
N CYS A 77 -8.92 -6.08 15.61
CA CYS A 77 -9.56 -6.20 14.30
C CYS A 77 -9.55 -4.87 13.55
N CYS A 78 -9.91 -3.76 14.23
CA CYS A 78 -9.91 -2.43 13.61
C CYS A 78 -8.51 -2.00 13.16
N ALA A 79 -7.48 -2.33 13.94
CA ALA A 79 -6.08 -2.06 13.60
C ALA A 79 -5.60 -2.91 12.41
N HIS A 80 -5.98 -4.20 12.36
CA HIS A 80 -5.67 -5.10 11.24
C HIS A 80 -6.23 -4.60 9.91
N MET A 81 -7.44 -4.02 9.94
CA MET A 81 -8.13 -3.49 8.77
C MET A 81 -7.68 -2.05 8.40
N LEU A 82 -6.52 -1.60 8.90
CA LEU A 82 -5.90 -0.35 8.46
C LEU A 82 -5.15 -0.57 7.14
N GLY A 83 -5.58 0.14 6.10
CA GLY A 83 -4.95 0.16 4.79
C GLY A 83 -4.99 1.57 4.19
N ASP A 84 -4.35 1.76 3.04
CA ASP A 84 -4.22 3.09 2.43
C ASP A 84 -5.58 3.71 2.08
N GLU A 85 -6.52 2.90 1.58
CA GLU A 85 -7.88 3.32 1.25
C GLU A 85 -8.70 3.67 2.49
N ALA A 86 -8.52 2.92 3.58
CA ALA A 86 -9.18 3.23 4.85
C ALA A 86 -8.64 4.54 5.43
N TYR A 87 -7.31 4.67 5.53
CA TYR A 87 -6.66 5.89 6.00
C TYR A 87 -7.02 7.11 5.17
N ALA A 88 -7.18 6.93 3.86
CA ALA A 88 -7.62 7.98 2.93
C ALA A 88 -9.08 8.41 3.11
N SER A 89 -9.94 7.48 3.55
CA SER A 89 -11.39 7.68 3.64
C SER A 89 -11.84 8.17 5.01
N GLU A 90 -11.08 7.86 6.05
CA GLU A 90 -11.32 8.32 7.42
C GLU A 90 -11.09 9.84 7.56
N ARG A 91 -11.89 10.46 8.43
CA ARG A 91 -11.73 11.84 8.87
C ARG A 91 -11.28 11.90 10.32
N ASP A 92 -10.62 12.99 10.69
CA ASP A 92 -10.10 13.19 12.04
C ASP A 92 -11.23 13.28 13.10
N ASP A 93 -12.43 13.70 12.70
CA ASP A 93 -13.63 13.81 13.55
C ASP A 93 -14.54 12.56 13.52
N ASP A 94 -14.16 11.52 12.78
CA ASP A 94 -14.94 10.28 12.74
C ASP A 94 -14.93 9.55 14.08
N SER A 95 -16.12 9.23 14.59
CA SER A 95 -16.27 8.40 15.79
C SER A 95 -15.68 7.00 15.59
N PRO A 96 -15.26 6.30 16.66
CA PRO A 96 -14.70 4.95 16.55
C PRO A 96 -15.59 3.93 15.85
N GLY A 97 -16.92 4.08 15.98
CA GLY A 97 -17.88 3.23 15.27
C GLY A 97 -17.93 3.49 13.76
N VAL A 98 -17.68 4.73 13.32
CA VAL A 98 -17.56 5.08 11.90
C VAL A 98 -16.26 4.52 11.32
N VAL A 99 -15.13 4.72 12.01
CA VAL A 99 -13.81 4.18 11.61
C VAL A 99 -13.88 2.66 11.41
N LEU A 100 -14.46 1.94 12.37
CA LEU A 100 -14.61 0.48 12.28
C LEU A 100 -15.43 0.06 11.04
N ARG A 101 -16.53 0.77 10.73
CA ARG A 101 -17.37 0.44 9.56
C ARG A 101 -16.66 0.72 8.25
N ILE A 102 -15.96 1.85 8.13
CA ILE A 102 -15.17 2.20 6.95
C ILE A 102 -14.15 1.08 6.67
N ARG A 103 -13.34 0.76 7.68
CA ARG A 103 -12.31 -0.29 7.59
C ARG A 103 -12.90 -1.65 7.25
N LEU A 104 -13.99 -2.04 7.91
CA LEU A 104 -14.64 -3.33 7.68
C LEU A 104 -15.15 -3.46 6.24
N VAL A 105 -15.85 -2.44 5.71
CA VAL A 105 -16.38 -2.49 4.35
C VAL A 105 -15.25 -2.60 3.33
N ILE A 106 -14.21 -1.78 3.47
CA ILE A 106 -13.05 -1.81 2.56
C ILE A 106 -12.35 -3.17 2.62
N PHE A 107 -12.12 -3.70 3.82
CA PHE A 107 -11.49 -5.00 4.01
C PHE A 107 -12.31 -6.15 3.40
N LEU A 108 -13.63 -6.15 3.58
CA LEU A 108 -14.50 -7.17 2.97
C LEU A 108 -14.47 -7.09 1.44
N VAL A 109 -14.59 -5.88 0.88
CA VAL A 109 -14.48 -5.67 -0.56
C VAL A 109 -13.11 -6.12 -1.09
N TRP A 110 -12.04 -5.86 -0.34
CA TRP A 110 -10.69 -6.29 -0.69
C TRP A 110 -10.57 -7.81 -0.85
N VAL A 111 -10.98 -8.55 0.17
CA VAL A 111 -10.91 -10.01 0.20
C VAL A 111 -11.81 -10.60 -0.89
N LEU A 112 -13.06 -10.13 -0.98
CA LEU A 112 -14.01 -10.59 -1.99
C LEU A 112 -13.50 -10.30 -3.41
N ALA A 113 -12.97 -9.11 -3.66
CA ALA A 113 -12.41 -8.77 -4.95
C ALA A 113 -11.17 -9.62 -5.28
N GLY A 114 -10.37 -10.02 -4.30
CA GLY A 114 -9.26 -10.95 -4.48
C GLY A 114 -9.74 -12.32 -4.97
N VAL A 115 -10.67 -12.93 -4.23
CA VAL A 115 -11.26 -14.23 -4.56
C VAL A 115 -11.99 -14.22 -5.90
N LEU A 116 -12.82 -13.20 -6.16
CA LEU A 116 -13.50 -13.05 -7.45
C LEU A 116 -12.51 -12.85 -8.59
N GLY A 117 -11.40 -12.13 -8.34
CA GLY A 117 -10.30 -12.01 -9.29
C GLY A 117 -9.69 -13.36 -9.65
N ALA A 118 -9.44 -14.23 -8.66
CA ALA A 118 -8.91 -15.57 -8.89
C ALA A 118 -9.86 -16.43 -9.73
N ALA A 119 -11.15 -16.44 -9.38
CA ALA A 119 -12.17 -17.16 -10.14
C ALA A 119 -12.26 -16.66 -11.59
N LEU A 120 -12.16 -15.34 -11.81
CA LEU A 120 -12.08 -14.78 -13.16
C LEU A 120 -10.77 -15.18 -13.87
N GLY A 121 -9.66 -15.23 -13.15
CA GLY A 121 -8.36 -15.64 -13.67
C GLY A 121 -8.37 -17.03 -14.28
N GLU A 122 -9.06 -17.98 -13.65
CA GLU A 122 -9.26 -19.35 -14.14
C GLU A 122 -10.14 -19.44 -15.40
N VAL A 123 -11.16 -18.57 -15.50
CA VAL A 123 -12.13 -18.60 -16.62
C VAL A 123 -11.62 -17.86 -17.85
N LEU A 124 -10.83 -16.80 -17.65
CA LEU A 124 -10.24 -16.05 -18.75
C LEU A 124 -9.34 -17.00 -19.57
N SER A 125 -9.51 -17.09 -20.89
CA SER A 125 -8.55 -17.82 -21.72
C SER A 125 -7.29 -16.97 -21.92
N GLY A 126 -6.11 -17.59 -22.00
CA GLY A 126 -4.84 -16.88 -22.28
C GLY A 126 -4.87 -16.05 -23.57
N SER A 127 -5.79 -16.33 -24.49
CA SER A 127 -6.00 -15.54 -25.71
C SER A 127 -6.71 -14.18 -25.52
N TRP A 128 -7.33 -13.91 -24.36
CA TRP A 128 -8.08 -12.67 -24.13
C TRP A 128 -7.23 -11.55 -23.54
N LEU A 129 -6.20 -11.93 -22.79
CA LEU A 129 -5.18 -11.04 -22.25
C LEU A 129 -3.90 -11.41 -22.99
N GLY A 130 -3.53 -10.64 -24.02
CA GLY A 130 -2.35 -10.96 -24.82
C GLY A 130 -1.13 -11.19 -23.93
N ASP A 131 -0.23 -12.09 -24.35
CA ASP A 131 0.94 -12.51 -23.56
C ASP A 131 1.84 -11.32 -23.12
N ASP A 132 1.72 -10.17 -23.78
CA ASP A 132 2.45 -8.93 -23.52
C ASP A 132 1.76 -7.97 -22.51
N LEU A 133 0.59 -8.32 -21.97
CA LEU A 133 -0.15 -7.43 -21.07
C LEU A 133 0.55 -7.35 -19.70
N ASN A 134 1.37 -6.32 -19.51
CA ASN A 134 2.01 -6.05 -18.23
C ASN A 134 0.98 -5.55 -17.21
N LEU A 135 0.36 -6.50 -16.52
CA LEU A 135 -0.65 -6.27 -15.48
C LEU A 135 -0.09 -5.60 -14.21
N ALA A 136 1.23 -5.37 -14.10
CA ALA A 136 1.79 -4.48 -13.07
C ALA A 136 1.52 -2.99 -13.36
N PHE A 137 1.25 -2.64 -14.63
CA PHE A 137 0.95 -1.26 -15.03
C PHE A 137 -0.38 -0.73 -14.43
N PRO A 138 -1.51 -1.46 -14.50
CA PRO A 138 -2.76 -1.02 -13.85
C PRO A 138 -2.65 -0.82 -12.34
N ALA A 139 -1.93 -1.69 -11.62
CA ALA A 139 -1.71 -1.54 -10.18
C ALA A 139 -0.93 -0.26 -9.85
N SER A 140 0.16 -0.03 -10.59
CA SER A 140 0.99 1.16 -10.45
C SER A 140 0.23 2.45 -10.78
N ALA A 141 -0.63 2.42 -11.81
CA ALA A 141 -1.46 3.55 -12.20
C ALA A 141 -2.48 3.92 -11.11
N VAL A 142 -3.12 2.93 -10.48
CA VAL A 142 -4.05 3.16 -9.36
C VAL A 142 -3.32 3.75 -8.16
N LEU A 143 -2.16 3.20 -7.78
CA LEU A 143 -1.36 3.74 -6.68
C LEU A 143 -0.91 5.17 -6.95
N LEU A 144 -0.48 5.48 -8.17
CA LEU A 144 -0.12 6.84 -8.59
C LEU A 144 -1.32 7.79 -8.51
N TYR A 145 -2.50 7.35 -8.95
CA TYR A 145 -3.73 8.13 -8.87
C TYR A 145 -4.11 8.44 -7.42
N LEU A 146 -4.08 7.44 -6.53
CA LEU A 146 -4.38 7.63 -5.11
C LEU A 146 -3.38 8.58 -4.45
N ALA A 147 -2.08 8.42 -4.73
CA ALA A 147 -1.05 9.33 -4.26
C ALA A 147 -1.28 10.77 -4.75
N ALA A 148 -1.63 10.96 -6.02
CA ALA A 148 -1.93 12.27 -6.59
C ALA A 148 -3.19 12.90 -5.99
N SER A 149 -4.24 12.11 -5.75
CA SER A 149 -5.49 12.55 -5.12
C SER A 149 -5.25 13.00 -3.67
N GLN A 150 -4.49 12.22 -2.90
CA GLN A 150 -4.07 12.57 -1.55
C GLN A 150 -3.24 13.85 -1.54
N LEU A 151 -2.29 13.98 -2.46
CA LEU A 151 -1.47 15.17 -2.59
C LEU A 151 -2.34 16.40 -2.90
N LYS A 152 -3.28 16.30 -3.83
CA LYS A 152 -4.22 17.38 -4.17
C LYS A 152 -5.06 17.82 -2.97
N ASN A 153 -5.60 16.87 -2.22
CA ASN A 153 -6.43 17.16 -1.04
C ASN A 153 -5.61 17.81 0.09
N ARG A 154 -4.31 17.51 0.21
CA ARG A 154 -3.42 18.05 1.24
C ARG A 154 -2.67 19.32 0.82
N ILE A 155 -2.53 19.58 -0.49
CA ILE A 155 -1.97 20.81 -1.06
C ILE A 155 -2.75 22.05 -0.63
N GLY A 156 -4.07 21.91 -0.40
CA GLY A 156 -4.89 23.00 0.15
C GLY A 156 -4.41 23.52 1.52
N SER A 157 -3.64 22.72 2.29
CA SER A 157 -3.05 23.12 3.57
C SER A 157 -1.62 23.69 3.46
N LEU A 158 -0.99 23.60 2.28
CA LEU A 158 0.40 24.03 2.03
C LEU A 158 0.48 25.46 1.46
N GLN A 159 -0.52 26.29 1.78
CA GLN A 159 -0.81 27.55 1.10
C GLN A 159 0.28 28.64 1.26
N ASP A 160 1.22 28.49 2.20
CA ASP A 160 2.23 29.52 2.47
C ASP A 160 3.43 29.51 1.51
N ASP A 161 3.82 28.39 0.88
CA ASP A 161 4.90 28.42 -0.14
C ASP A 161 5.02 27.15 -1.02
N TRP A 162 4.18 27.05 -2.05
CA TRP A 162 4.14 25.89 -2.96
C TRP A 162 5.46 25.65 -3.72
N ARG A 163 6.23 26.72 -4.00
CA ARG A 163 7.52 26.64 -4.72
C ARG A 163 8.60 25.99 -3.85
N VAL A 164 8.66 26.37 -2.58
CA VAL A 164 9.60 25.78 -1.61
C VAL A 164 9.26 24.32 -1.37
N THR A 165 7.97 24.01 -1.28
CA THR A 165 7.50 22.62 -1.14
C THR A 165 7.89 21.77 -2.35
N LEU A 166 7.66 22.25 -3.58
CA LEU A 166 8.09 21.55 -4.80
C LEU A 166 9.61 21.36 -4.88
N MET A 167 10.40 22.39 -4.55
CA MET A 167 11.86 22.27 -4.53
C MET A 167 12.32 21.21 -3.53
N ARG A 168 11.74 21.17 -2.33
CA ARG A 168 12.09 20.18 -1.30
C ARG A 168 11.68 18.77 -1.69
N VAL A 169 10.50 18.60 -2.29
CA VAL A 169 10.06 17.30 -2.85
C VAL A 169 11.01 16.85 -3.96
N GLY A 170 11.40 17.76 -4.86
CA GLY A 170 12.38 17.47 -5.91
C GLY A 170 13.74 17.07 -5.35
N LEU A 171 14.23 17.77 -4.32
CA LEU A 171 15.50 17.46 -3.66
C LEU A 171 15.45 16.11 -2.92
N ALA A 172 14.32 15.81 -2.26
CA ALA A 172 14.11 14.53 -1.59
C ALA A 172 14.05 13.37 -2.60
N ALA A 173 13.37 13.57 -3.73
CA ALA A 173 13.33 12.57 -4.81
C ALA A 173 14.72 12.35 -5.43
N ALA A 174 15.46 13.41 -5.74
CA ALA A 174 16.82 13.30 -6.27
C ALA A 174 17.77 12.60 -5.29
N GLY A 175 17.68 12.95 -4.00
CA GLY A 175 18.46 12.31 -2.95
C GLY A 175 18.12 10.83 -2.74
N ALA A 176 16.83 10.48 -2.76
CA ALA A 176 16.37 9.09 -2.70
C ALA A 176 16.85 8.28 -3.92
N SER A 177 16.83 8.87 -5.12
CA SER A 177 17.37 8.25 -6.34
C SER A 177 18.89 8.07 -6.26
N GLY A 178 19.63 9.04 -5.71
CA GLY A 178 21.07 8.89 -5.46
C GLY A 178 21.38 7.77 -4.47
N LEU A 179 20.61 7.67 -3.39
CA LEU A 179 20.71 6.57 -2.42
C LEU A 179 20.35 5.22 -3.05
N LEU A 180 19.37 5.17 -3.95
CA LEU A 180 19.03 3.97 -4.71
C LEU A 180 20.19 3.49 -5.59
N LEU A 181 20.85 4.42 -6.28
CA LEU A 181 22.01 4.09 -7.12
C LEU A 181 23.23 3.65 -6.31
N LEU A 182 23.43 4.21 -5.11
CA LEU A 182 24.59 3.93 -4.26
C LEU A 182 24.43 2.69 -3.36
N LEU A 183 23.25 2.54 -2.75
CA LEU A 183 22.97 1.49 -1.76
C LEU A 183 22.17 0.33 -2.35
N GLY A 184 21.68 0.48 -3.58
CA GLY A 184 20.85 -0.51 -4.25
C GLY A 184 19.40 -0.55 -3.75
N PRO A 185 18.53 -1.30 -4.45
CA PRO A 185 17.09 -1.34 -4.21
C PRO A 185 16.70 -1.90 -2.84
N VAL A 186 17.58 -2.63 -2.18
CA VAL A 186 17.30 -3.24 -0.87
C VAL A 186 17.57 -2.29 0.29
N TYR A 187 18.59 -1.42 0.19
CA TYR A 187 19.08 -0.64 1.34
C TYR A 187 18.76 0.86 1.27
N PHE A 188 18.27 1.37 0.13
CA PHE A 188 18.04 2.80 -0.05
C PHE A 188 16.87 3.37 0.76
N TRP A 189 15.87 2.55 1.09
CA TRP A 189 14.59 3.03 1.60
C TRP A 189 14.68 3.67 2.98
N GLY A 190 15.40 3.08 3.94
CA GLY A 190 15.57 3.62 5.28
C GLY A 190 16.26 4.99 5.26
N PRO A 191 17.46 5.11 4.68
CA PRO A 191 18.15 6.38 4.46
C PRO A 191 17.31 7.39 3.65
N GLY A 192 16.58 6.92 2.63
CA GLY A 192 15.74 7.76 1.78
C GLY A 192 14.57 8.39 2.54
N VAL A 193 13.91 7.62 3.41
CA VAL A 193 12.82 8.12 4.28
C VAL A 193 13.35 9.14 5.29
N LEU A 194 14.51 8.88 5.91
CA LEU A 194 15.14 9.82 6.83
C LEU A 194 15.50 11.14 6.12
N LEU A 195 16.08 11.05 4.93
CA LEU A 195 16.43 12.21 4.11
C LEU A 195 15.18 13.01 3.72
N ALA A 196 14.12 12.34 3.25
CA ALA A 196 12.87 12.99 2.87
C ALA A 196 12.21 13.68 4.08
N THR A 197 12.19 13.02 5.24
CA THR A 197 11.65 13.58 6.49
C THR A 197 12.43 14.79 6.94
N TRP A 198 13.76 14.75 6.86
CA TRP A 198 14.62 15.87 7.24
C TRP A 198 14.44 17.08 6.30
N LEU A 199 14.34 16.85 4.99
CA LEU A 199 14.15 17.90 4.00
C LEU A 199 12.76 18.54 4.07
N LEU A 200 11.72 17.73 4.30
CA LEU A 200 10.33 18.20 4.32
C LEU A 200 9.90 18.70 5.71
N GLY A 201 10.46 18.15 6.80
CA GLY A 201 10.14 18.51 8.19
C GLY A 201 10.67 19.88 8.64
N ARG A 202 11.62 20.46 7.90
CA ARG A 202 12.16 21.82 8.14
C ARG A 202 11.17 22.97 7.86
N SER A 203 9.89 22.72 7.61
CA SER A 203 8.88 23.77 7.38
C SER A 203 8.03 24.12 8.62
N ARG A 204 8.24 23.47 9.76
CA ARG A 204 7.43 23.67 10.97
C ARG A 204 8.19 24.35 12.14
N GLY A 205 9.40 24.84 11.88
CA GLY A 205 10.22 25.57 12.86
C GLY A 205 10.45 27.00 12.42
#